data_AF-A0AAU6WBN1-F1
#
_entry.id   AF-A0AAU6WBN1-F1
#
_cell.length_a   1.000
_cell.length_b   1.000
_cell.length_c   1.000
_cell.angle_alpha   90.00
_cell.angle_beta   90.00
_cell.angle_gamma   90.00
#
_symmetry.space_group_name_H-M   'P 1'
#
loop_
_entity.id
_entity.type
_entity.pdbx_description
1 polymer ?
#
loop_
_entity_poly.entity_id
_entity_poly.type
_entity_poly.pdbx_seq_one_letter_code
_entity_poly.pdbx_strand_id
1 'polypeptide(L)'
;MENRKQISLWRRIASIICVSVAVIAAPLSIGSLWGSGHLTDTDGFVKTLGPLAENNDLQQLVSGQVAESISGHLQIEQRLEAITGDGWLSTVIPADEIASKANEAIKSATLRVVESEDFATTWESALRTSHQKTDLIFNGQSSATLDDAGNLTFKLDEVFAGIVKTLTGFGIPDLPTGDSFNWNLKLIQNDALPTVQKIYLAVDSIGPWAIYLNAAVFIAGILLAPKYLARGLLWLAVATGLSFIALKTLIPDFIQERLLSNVNADLARAIYDQITNGLSTSFIVTAVVAALLGVASIPLIRKRY
;
A
#
# COMPACT_ATOMS: atom_id res chain seq x y z
N MET A 1 56.14 -9.15 -27.64
CA MET A 1 55.94 -8.90 -26.20
C MET A 1 54.74 -7.99 -26.06
N GLU A 2 53.61 -8.59 -25.76
CA GLU A 2 52.29 -7.97 -25.84
C GLU A 2 52.08 -7.02 -24.67
N ASN A 3 51.95 -5.73 -24.97
CA ASN A 3 51.79 -4.66 -24.02
C ASN A 3 50.41 -4.78 -23.35
N ARG A 4 50.29 -5.69 -22.38
CA ARG A 4 49.11 -5.79 -21.50
C ARG A 4 48.98 -4.44 -20.79
N LYS A 5 48.11 -3.57 -21.31
CA LYS A 5 47.75 -2.29 -20.68
C LYS A 5 47.32 -2.58 -19.25
N GLN A 6 48.25 -2.46 -18.30
CA GLN A 6 47.96 -2.57 -16.88
C GLN A 6 46.96 -1.44 -16.58
N ILE A 7 45.72 -1.82 -16.31
CA ILE A 7 44.71 -0.89 -15.81
C ILE A 7 45.34 -0.21 -14.59
N SER A 8 45.44 1.12 -14.62
CA SER A 8 46.00 1.88 -13.51
C SER A 8 45.26 1.52 -12.22
N LEU A 9 46.00 1.33 -11.12
CA LEU A 9 45.44 0.86 -9.85
C LEU A 9 44.26 1.72 -9.38
N TRP A 10 44.29 3.03 -9.62
CA TRP A 10 43.20 3.95 -9.30
C TRP A 10 41.90 3.64 -10.08
N ARG A 11 41.97 3.33 -11.38
CA ARG A 11 40.79 2.96 -12.20
C ARG A 11 40.16 1.68 -11.71
N ARG A 12 41.00 0.73 -11.28
CA ARG A 12 40.55 -0.54 -10.71
C ARG A 12 39.80 -0.31 -9.39
N ILE A 13 40.38 0.46 -8.48
CA ILE A 13 39.76 0.77 -7.18
C ILE A 13 38.45 1.54 -7.39
N ALA A 14 38.47 2.59 -8.21
CA ALA A 14 37.28 3.37 -8.54
C ALA A 14 36.16 2.50 -9.15
N SER A 15 36.50 1.62 -10.09
CA SER A 15 35.54 0.68 -10.69
C SER A 15 34.90 -0.24 -9.65
N ILE A 16 35.70 -0.83 -8.75
CA ILE A 16 35.19 -1.70 -7.68
C ILE A 16 34.23 -0.93 -6.78
N ILE A 17 34.60 0.29 -6.36
CA ILE A 17 33.74 1.13 -5.52
C ILE A 17 32.43 1.45 -6.23
N CYS A 18 32.48 1.95 -7.47
CA CYS A 18 31.28 2.31 -8.23
C CYS A 18 30.34 1.11 -8.42
N VAL A 19 30.87 -0.05 -8.83
CA VAL A 19 30.05 -1.26 -9.03
C VAL A 19 29.44 -1.74 -7.72
N SER A 20 30.23 -1.79 -6.63
CA SER A 20 29.73 -2.23 -5.33
C SER A 20 28.64 -1.30 -4.80
N VAL A 21 28.84 0.01 -4.87
CA VAL A 21 27.84 1.00 -4.46
C VAL A 21 26.58 0.85 -5.29
N ALA A 22 26.69 0.71 -6.62
CA ALA A 22 25.53 0.60 -7.48
C ALA A 22 24.74 -0.70 -7.28
N VAL A 23 25.42 -1.82 -6.98
CA VAL A 23 24.77 -3.09 -6.63
C VAL A 23 24.00 -2.95 -5.32
N ILE A 24 24.61 -2.35 -4.29
CA ILE A 24 23.97 -2.17 -2.98
C ILE A 24 22.79 -1.19 -3.07
N ALA A 25 22.94 -0.12 -3.86
CA ALA A 25 21.90 0.88 -4.06
C ALA A 25 20.80 0.44 -5.03
N ALA A 26 20.99 -0.64 -5.79
CA ALA A 26 20.01 -1.08 -6.79
C ALA A 26 18.63 -1.39 -6.21
N PRO A 27 18.49 -2.19 -5.13
CA PRO A 27 17.17 -2.44 -4.55
C PRO A 27 16.48 -1.16 -4.07
N LEU A 28 17.23 -0.24 -3.48
CA LEU A 28 16.71 1.06 -3.06
C LEU A 28 16.24 1.86 -4.27
N SER A 29 17.02 1.91 -5.35
CA SER A 29 16.64 2.64 -6.57
C SER A 29 15.38 2.08 -7.25
N ILE A 30 15.22 0.76 -7.26
CA ILE A 30 14.02 0.09 -7.78
C ILE A 30 12.83 0.38 -6.87
N GLY A 31 13.02 0.31 -5.55
CA GLY A 31 11.99 0.65 -4.56
C GLY A 31 11.55 2.10 -4.64
N SER A 32 12.48 3.04 -4.86
CA SER A 32 12.16 4.46 -5.03
C SER A 32 11.39 4.74 -6.33
N LEU A 33 11.78 4.12 -7.46
CA LEU A 33 11.04 4.24 -8.71
C LEU A 33 9.64 3.62 -8.60
N TRP A 34 9.55 2.45 -7.97
CA TRP A 34 8.27 1.79 -7.74
C TRP A 34 7.37 2.65 -6.84
N GLY A 35 7.92 3.14 -5.72
CA GLY A 35 7.23 4.02 -4.78
C GLY A 35 6.77 5.32 -5.43
N SER A 36 7.57 5.95 -6.29
CA SER A 36 7.14 7.17 -6.97
C SER A 36 5.96 6.89 -7.90
N GLY A 37 5.96 5.76 -8.61
CA GLY A 37 4.91 5.42 -9.55
C GLY A 37 3.67 4.73 -8.95
N HIS A 38 3.67 4.36 -7.66
CA HIS A 38 2.58 3.59 -7.04
C HIS A 38 2.14 4.13 -5.68
N LEU A 39 2.98 4.88 -4.96
CA LEU A 39 2.69 5.41 -3.63
C LEU A 39 2.63 6.93 -3.58
N THR A 40 3.34 7.64 -4.47
CA THR A 40 3.30 9.12 -4.54
C THR A 40 2.55 9.61 -5.77
N ASP A 41 2.42 8.80 -6.82
CA ASP A 41 1.54 9.07 -7.95
C ASP A 41 0.09 8.65 -7.65
N THR A 42 -0.86 9.56 -7.89
CA THR A 42 -2.27 9.32 -7.55
C THR A 42 -2.89 8.18 -8.38
N ASP A 43 -2.60 8.11 -9.68
CA ASP A 43 -3.14 7.06 -10.55
C ASP A 43 -2.51 5.71 -10.24
N GLY A 44 -1.21 5.70 -9.96
CA GLY A 44 -0.47 4.55 -9.46
C GLY A 44 -1.02 4.02 -8.14
N PHE A 45 -1.36 4.91 -7.21
CA PHE A 45 -1.94 4.57 -5.92
C PHE A 45 -3.32 3.93 -6.06
N VAL A 46 -4.20 4.55 -6.86
CA VAL A 46 -5.53 3.99 -7.16
C VAL A 46 -5.41 2.65 -7.89
N LYS A 47 -4.50 2.52 -8.85
CA LYS A 47 -4.25 1.24 -9.54
C LYS A 47 -3.74 0.15 -8.60
N THR A 48 -2.99 0.53 -7.57
CA THR A 48 -2.44 -0.42 -6.58
C THR A 48 -3.51 -0.89 -5.61
N LEU A 49 -4.29 0.02 -5.04
CA LEU A 49 -5.24 -0.30 -3.96
C LEU A 49 -6.69 -0.46 -4.42
N GLY A 50 -7.03 -0.02 -5.63
CA GLY A 50 -8.36 -0.14 -6.24
C GLY A 50 -8.91 -1.58 -6.21
N PRO A 51 -8.12 -2.59 -6.63
CA PRO A 51 -8.55 -3.99 -6.60
C PRO A 51 -8.89 -4.54 -5.22
N LEU A 52 -8.52 -3.85 -4.13
CA LEU A 52 -8.94 -4.26 -2.78
C LEU A 52 -10.45 -4.17 -2.58
N ALA A 53 -11.19 -3.37 -3.37
CA ALA A 53 -12.64 -3.31 -3.30
C ALA A 53 -13.31 -4.67 -3.55
N GLU A 54 -12.65 -5.57 -4.28
CA GLU A 54 -13.13 -6.92 -4.59
C GLU A 54 -12.66 -7.97 -3.57
N ASN A 55 -11.86 -7.59 -2.57
CA ASN A 55 -11.36 -8.52 -1.57
C ASN A 55 -12.46 -8.86 -0.55
N ASN A 56 -12.78 -10.16 -0.41
CA ASN A 56 -13.88 -10.61 0.45
C ASN A 56 -13.71 -10.19 1.92
N ASP A 57 -12.50 -10.26 2.47
CA ASP A 57 -12.26 -9.87 3.86
C ASP A 57 -12.46 -8.36 4.08
N LEU A 58 -12.04 -7.52 3.10
CA LEU A 58 -12.32 -6.09 3.14
C LEU A 58 -13.82 -5.82 3.05
N GLN A 59 -14.51 -6.49 2.13
CA GLN A 59 -15.95 -6.33 1.95
C GLN A 59 -16.72 -6.73 3.22
N GLN A 60 -16.33 -7.82 3.88
CA GLN A 60 -16.89 -8.25 5.16
C GLN A 60 -16.61 -7.24 6.28
N LEU A 61 -15.39 -6.72 6.36
CA LEU A 61 -15.02 -5.72 7.36
C LEU A 61 -15.82 -4.42 7.19
N VAL A 62 -15.85 -3.88 5.97
CA VAL A 62 -16.57 -2.64 5.64
C VAL A 62 -18.06 -2.84 5.86
N SER A 63 -18.63 -3.94 5.36
CA SER A 63 -20.06 -4.23 5.53
C SER A 63 -20.45 -4.38 7.00
N GLY A 64 -19.60 -5.03 7.82
CA GLY A 64 -19.80 -5.16 9.26
C GLY A 64 -19.80 -3.81 9.98
N GLN A 65 -18.81 -2.96 9.72
CA GLN A 65 -18.71 -1.62 10.35
C GLN A 65 -19.87 -0.71 9.94
N VAL A 66 -20.25 -0.72 8.67
CA VAL A 66 -21.38 0.07 8.18
C VAL A 66 -22.69 -0.48 8.75
N ALA A 67 -22.88 -1.80 8.81
CA ALA A 67 -24.07 -2.39 9.41
C ALA A 67 -24.19 -2.05 10.90
N GLU A 68 -23.11 -2.18 11.67
CA GLU A 68 -23.07 -1.81 13.08
C GLU A 68 -23.39 -0.33 13.29
N SER A 69 -22.86 0.55 12.44
CA SER A 69 -23.18 1.98 12.48
C SER A 69 -24.66 2.27 12.20
N ILE A 70 -25.24 1.60 11.20
CA ILE A 70 -26.66 1.75 10.86
C ILE A 70 -27.54 1.21 11.99
N SER A 71 -27.25 0.01 12.49
CA SER A 71 -27.99 -0.60 13.61
C SER A 71 -27.95 0.28 14.86
N GLY A 72 -26.77 0.82 15.19
CA GLY A 72 -26.59 1.74 16.31
C GLY A 72 -27.34 3.07 16.14
N HIS A 73 -27.44 3.59 14.91
CA HIS A 73 -28.21 4.80 14.61
C HIS A 73 -29.73 4.57 14.70
N LEU A 74 -30.21 3.47 14.10
CA LEU A 74 -31.64 3.15 14.08
C LEU A 74 -32.18 2.77 15.47
N GLN A 75 -31.31 2.29 16.37
CA GLN A 75 -31.67 1.94 17.75
C GLN A 75 -32.85 0.96 17.80
N ILE A 76 -32.85 -0.04 16.91
CA ILE A 76 -33.99 -0.94 16.66
C ILE A 76 -34.42 -1.64 17.95
N GLU A 77 -33.47 -2.12 18.73
CA GLU A 77 -33.69 -2.76 20.03
C GLU A 77 -34.44 -1.82 20.98
N GLN A 78 -33.91 -0.61 21.19
CA GLN A 78 -34.49 0.39 22.11
C GLN A 78 -35.88 0.86 21.66
N ARG A 79 -36.11 0.96 20.35
CA ARG A 79 -37.44 1.29 19.79
C ARG A 79 -38.44 0.15 19.99
N LEU A 80 -38.01 -1.09 19.82
CA LEU A 80 -38.87 -2.26 20.06
C LEU A 80 -39.19 -2.40 21.55
N GLU A 81 -38.20 -2.25 22.43
CA GLU A 81 -38.40 -2.23 23.89
C GLU A 81 -39.37 -1.13 24.33
N ALA A 82 -39.26 0.08 23.76
CA ALA A 82 -40.17 1.19 24.04
C ALA A 82 -41.62 0.89 23.62
N ILE A 83 -41.84 0.04 22.61
CA ILE A 83 -43.17 -0.38 22.14
C ILE A 83 -43.71 -1.53 22.99
N THR A 84 -42.89 -2.54 23.30
CA THR A 84 -43.33 -3.73 24.04
C THR A 84 -43.50 -3.45 25.53
N GLY A 85 -42.61 -2.63 26.11
CA GLY A 85 -42.51 -2.38 27.54
C GLY A 85 -42.41 -3.67 28.38
N ASP A 86 -42.71 -3.58 29.68
CA ASP A 86 -42.72 -4.73 30.59
C ASP A 86 -44.08 -5.47 30.62
N GLY A 87 -44.97 -5.18 29.68
CA GLY A 87 -46.35 -5.69 29.64
C GLY A 87 -46.52 -7.01 28.89
N TRP A 88 -47.77 -7.45 28.70
CA TRP A 88 -48.07 -8.71 27.99
C TRP A 88 -47.53 -8.76 26.54
N LEU A 89 -47.28 -7.61 25.92
CA LEU A 89 -46.73 -7.51 24.57
C LEU A 89 -45.31 -8.07 24.47
N SER A 90 -44.47 -7.94 25.50
CA SER A 90 -43.12 -8.53 25.52
C SER A 90 -43.15 -10.07 25.57
N THR A 91 -44.28 -10.67 25.97
CA THR A 91 -44.47 -12.13 25.95
C THR A 91 -44.88 -12.65 24.58
N VAL A 92 -45.45 -11.79 23.71
CA VAL A 92 -46.00 -12.17 22.40
C VAL A 92 -45.10 -11.71 21.25
N ILE A 93 -44.39 -10.59 21.43
CA ILE A 93 -43.49 -10.01 20.42
C ILE A 93 -42.05 -10.35 20.83
N PRO A 94 -41.34 -11.20 20.07
CA PRO A 94 -39.94 -11.52 20.35
C PRO A 94 -39.04 -10.36 19.87
N ALA A 95 -38.98 -9.27 20.63
CA ALA A 95 -38.26 -8.05 20.28
C ALA A 95 -36.78 -8.32 19.92
N ASP A 96 -36.10 -9.12 20.73
CA ASP A 96 -34.69 -9.51 20.50
C ASP A 96 -34.51 -10.27 19.18
N GLU A 97 -35.44 -11.18 18.85
CA GLU A 97 -35.37 -11.95 17.60
C GLU A 97 -35.64 -11.05 16.39
N ILE A 98 -36.56 -10.10 16.50
CA ILE A 98 -36.85 -9.13 15.44
C ILE A 98 -35.64 -8.21 15.23
N ALA A 99 -35.05 -7.70 16.31
CA ALA A 99 -33.85 -6.87 16.24
C ALA A 99 -32.68 -7.62 15.63
N SER A 100 -32.46 -8.87 16.03
CA SER A 100 -31.44 -9.75 15.45
C SER A 100 -31.66 -9.96 13.95
N LYS A 101 -32.88 -10.31 13.52
CA LYS A 101 -33.21 -10.46 12.08
C LYS A 101 -33.06 -9.16 11.30
N ALA A 102 -33.40 -8.02 11.91
CA ALA A 102 -33.21 -6.72 11.29
C ALA A 102 -31.71 -6.40 11.10
N ASN A 103 -30.88 -6.67 12.11
CA ASN A 103 -29.43 -6.52 12.02
C ASN A 103 -28.81 -7.43 10.96
N GLU A 104 -29.27 -8.69 10.86
CA GLU A 104 -28.86 -9.61 9.78
C GLU A 104 -29.27 -9.11 8.39
N ALA A 105 -30.48 -8.55 8.26
CA ALA A 105 -30.97 -7.99 7.00
C ALA A 105 -30.17 -6.74 6.60
N ILE A 106 -29.85 -5.85 7.55
CA ILE A 106 -28.98 -4.68 7.34
C ILE A 106 -27.60 -5.16 6.88
N LYS A 107 -26.97 -6.09 7.61
CA LYS A 107 -25.67 -6.64 7.25
C LYS A 107 -25.67 -7.24 5.84
N SER A 108 -26.70 -8.02 5.51
CA SER A 108 -26.85 -8.62 4.17
C SER A 108 -27.07 -7.58 3.06
N ALA A 109 -27.82 -6.52 3.34
CA ALA A 109 -28.05 -5.42 2.39
C ALA A 109 -26.76 -4.63 2.16
N THR A 110 -26.04 -4.29 3.23
CA THR A 110 -24.76 -3.61 3.16
C THR A 110 -23.72 -4.44 2.43
N LEU A 111 -23.65 -5.75 2.68
CA LEU A 111 -22.73 -6.64 1.97
C LEU A 111 -23.00 -6.61 0.46
N ARG A 112 -24.26 -6.71 0.03
CA ARG A 112 -24.62 -6.62 -1.40
C ARG A 112 -24.22 -5.28 -2.04
N VAL A 113 -24.28 -4.18 -1.29
CA VAL A 113 -23.81 -2.88 -1.77
C VAL A 113 -22.29 -2.87 -1.92
N VAL A 114 -21.58 -3.38 -0.92
CA VAL A 114 -20.11 -3.42 -0.91
C VAL A 114 -19.56 -4.42 -1.95
N GLU A 115 -20.32 -5.44 -2.33
CA GLU A 115 -20.00 -6.37 -3.42
C GLU A 115 -20.29 -5.80 -4.82
N SER A 116 -20.89 -4.61 -4.93
CA SER A 116 -21.30 -4.04 -6.22
C SER A 116 -20.18 -3.31 -6.99
N GLU A 117 -20.32 -3.22 -8.31
CA GLU A 117 -19.41 -2.44 -9.17
C GLU A 117 -19.44 -0.92 -8.82
N ASP A 118 -20.59 -0.42 -8.35
CA ASP A 118 -20.73 0.97 -7.89
C ASP A 118 -19.86 1.24 -6.65
N PHE A 119 -19.74 0.26 -5.75
CA PHE A 119 -18.82 0.36 -4.62
C PHE A 119 -17.36 0.40 -5.09
N ALA A 120 -16.96 -0.45 -6.05
CA ALA A 120 -15.60 -0.42 -6.58
C ALA A 120 -15.25 0.95 -7.19
N THR A 121 -16.17 1.56 -7.93
CA THR A 121 -15.98 2.92 -8.49
C THR A 121 -15.88 3.97 -7.39
N THR A 122 -16.73 3.87 -6.37
CA THR A 122 -16.71 4.78 -5.21
C THR A 122 -15.40 4.65 -4.42
N TRP A 123 -14.92 3.43 -4.24
CA TRP A 123 -13.65 3.11 -3.59
C TRP A 123 -12.47 3.76 -4.31
N GLU A 124 -12.38 3.61 -5.64
CA GLU A 124 -11.33 4.26 -6.43
C GLU A 124 -11.38 5.79 -6.34
N SER A 125 -12.58 6.39 -6.41
CA SER A 125 -12.74 7.84 -6.24
C SER A 125 -12.30 8.31 -4.87
N ALA A 126 -12.62 7.54 -3.82
CA ALA A 126 -12.21 7.89 -2.48
C ALA A 126 -10.69 7.75 -2.27
N LEU A 127 -10.08 6.67 -2.78
CA LEU A 127 -8.62 6.51 -2.79
C LEU A 127 -7.93 7.70 -3.46
N ARG A 128 -8.47 8.14 -4.59
CA ARG A 128 -7.98 9.30 -5.34
C ARG A 128 -8.04 10.58 -4.51
N THR A 129 -9.20 10.89 -3.94
CA THR A 129 -9.35 12.11 -3.12
C THR A 129 -8.48 12.05 -1.87
N SER A 130 -8.41 10.91 -1.19
CA SER A 130 -7.56 10.71 -0.02
C SER A 130 -6.08 10.91 -0.36
N HIS A 131 -5.61 10.35 -1.48
CA HIS A 131 -4.24 10.52 -1.93
C HIS A 131 -3.92 11.98 -2.27
N GLN A 132 -4.80 12.67 -3.02
CA GLN A 132 -4.63 14.10 -3.36
C GLN A 132 -4.58 14.98 -2.10
N LYS A 133 -5.43 14.72 -1.10
CA LYS A 133 -5.37 15.43 0.18
C LYS A 133 -4.05 15.17 0.91
N THR A 134 -3.57 13.92 0.91
CA THR A 134 -2.27 13.54 1.49
C THR A 134 -1.13 14.29 0.82
N ASP A 135 -1.13 14.32 -0.50
CA ASP A 135 -0.12 15.00 -1.31
C ASP A 135 -0.05 16.50 -0.99
N LEU A 136 -1.20 17.18 -0.93
CA LEU A 136 -1.29 18.58 -0.53
C LEU A 136 -0.74 18.83 0.87
N ILE A 137 -1.03 17.94 1.83
CA ILE A 137 -0.52 18.03 3.20
C ILE A 137 1.01 17.87 3.23
N PHE A 138 1.55 16.84 2.56
CA PHE A 138 2.98 16.56 2.58
C PHE A 138 3.80 17.59 1.81
N ASN A 139 3.24 18.22 0.78
CA ASN A 139 3.84 19.34 0.06
C ASN A 139 3.64 20.70 0.76
N GLY A 140 3.00 20.74 1.93
CA GLY A 140 2.76 21.99 2.67
C GLY A 140 1.76 22.95 2.01
N GLN A 141 0.96 22.44 1.08
CA GLN A 141 -0.06 23.20 0.33
C GLN A 141 -1.43 23.19 1.04
N SER A 142 -1.58 22.36 2.08
CA SER A 142 -2.76 22.32 2.96
C SER A 142 -2.33 22.05 4.40
N SER A 143 -3.06 22.62 5.36
CA SER A 143 -2.85 22.31 6.77
C SER A 143 -3.48 20.94 7.10
N ALA A 144 -2.67 20.01 7.60
CA ALA A 144 -3.20 18.81 8.25
C ALA A 144 -4.03 19.21 9.48
N THR A 145 -5.27 18.71 9.58
CA THR A 145 -5.95 18.62 10.87
C THR A 145 -5.35 17.45 11.63
N LEU A 146 -4.45 17.76 12.57
CA LEU A 146 -3.96 16.77 13.51
C LEU A 146 -5.02 16.55 14.60
N ASP A 147 -5.15 15.32 15.08
CA ASP A 147 -6.00 15.03 16.24
C ASP A 147 -5.40 15.61 17.55
N ASP A 148 -6.12 15.50 18.66
CA ASP A 148 -5.68 16.01 19.98
C ASP A 148 -4.36 15.38 20.47
N ALA A 149 -3.98 14.22 19.92
CA ALA A 149 -2.71 13.54 20.18
C ALA A 149 -1.63 13.83 19.12
N GLY A 150 -1.92 14.74 18.19
CA GLY A 150 -1.07 15.19 17.09
C GLY A 150 -0.84 14.15 15.99
N ASN A 151 -1.71 13.15 15.86
CA ASN A 151 -1.65 12.17 14.77
C ASN A 151 -2.31 12.75 13.52
N LEU A 152 -1.82 12.34 12.35
CA LEU A 152 -2.53 12.61 11.09
C LEU A 152 -3.66 11.59 10.95
N THR A 153 -4.89 12.08 11.02
CA THR A 153 -6.09 11.25 10.89
C THR A 153 -6.72 11.47 9.52
N PHE A 154 -6.83 10.39 8.73
CA PHE A 154 -7.57 10.42 7.49
C PHE A 154 -9.04 10.18 7.77
N LYS A 155 -9.86 11.19 7.49
CA LYS A 155 -11.30 11.07 7.49
C LYS A 155 -11.74 10.37 6.21
N LEU A 156 -12.20 9.12 6.32
CA LEU A 156 -12.78 8.36 5.20
C LEU A 156 -14.27 8.69 4.98
N ASP A 157 -14.73 9.86 5.45
CA ASP A 157 -16.12 10.33 5.41
C ASP A 157 -16.71 10.25 3.99
N GLU A 158 -15.90 10.47 2.95
CA GLU A 158 -16.33 10.38 1.54
C GLU A 158 -16.62 8.94 1.09
N VAL A 159 -15.84 7.95 1.55
CA VAL A 159 -16.11 6.51 1.30
C VAL A 159 -17.47 6.15 1.92
N PHE A 160 -17.65 6.53 3.18
CA PHE A 160 -18.87 6.23 3.93
C PHE A 160 -20.10 6.91 3.33
N ALA A 161 -19.98 8.19 2.96
CA ALA A 161 -21.05 8.93 2.30
C ALA A 161 -21.49 8.28 0.98
N GLY A 162 -20.53 7.73 0.21
CA GLY A 162 -20.84 6.96 -1.00
C GLY A 162 -21.62 5.67 -0.72
N ILE A 163 -21.25 4.93 0.33
CA ILE A 163 -21.96 3.72 0.75
C ILE A 163 -23.39 4.05 1.21
N VAL A 164 -23.56 5.06 2.08
CA VAL A 164 -24.87 5.51 2.57
C VAL A 164 -25.77 6.01 1.44
N LYS A 165 -25.22 6.77 0.50
CA LYS A 165 -25.95 7.22 -0.69
C LYS A 165 -26.47 6.04 -1.52
N THR A 166 -25.67 4.99 -1.66
CA THR A 166 -26.09 3.79 -2.38
C THR A 166 -27.18 3.03 -1.62
N LEU A 167 -27.04 2.89 -0.30
CA LEU A 167 -28.03 2.24 0.57
C LEU A 167 -29.38 2.98 0.63
N THR A 168 -29.36 4.31 0.66
CA THR A 168 -30.58 5.13 0.55
C THR A 168 -31.26 4.95 -0.81
N GLY A 169 -30.48 4.83 -1.89
CA GLY A 169 -30.98 4.49 -3.22
C GLY A 169 -31.67 3.12 -3.28
N PHE A 170 -31.25 2.17 -2.45
CA PHE A 170 -31.91 0.87 -2.27
C PHE A 170 -33.12 0.90 -1.32
N GLY A 171 -33.53 2.08 -0.84
CA GLY A 171 -34.77 2.26 -0.09
C GLY A 171 -34.64 2.08 1.42
N ILE A 172 -33.45 2.20 2.01
CA ILE A 172 -33.27 2.28 3.46
C ILE A 172 -33.41 3.75 3.89
N PRO A 173 -34.51 4.16 4.55
CA PRO A 173 -34.71 5.54 4.99
C PRO A 173 -33.91 5.86 6.27
N ASP A 174 -33.72 7.15 6.56
CA ASP A 174 -33.18 7.66 7.84
C ASP A 174 -31.78 7.14 8.20
N LEU A 175 -30.90 7.06 7.19
CA LEU A 175 -29.50 6.70 7.39
C LEU A 175 -28.65 7.89 7.88
N PRO A 176 -27.64 7.65 8.74
CA PRO A 176 -26.77 8.71 9.25
C PRO A 176 -26.01 9.41 8.11
N THR A 177 -26.03 10.75 8.11
CA THR A 177 -25.23 11.58 7.21
C THR A 177 -23.78 11.67 7.67
N GLY A 178 -22.84 11.85 6.73
CA GLY A 178 -21.39 11.66 6.92
C GLY A 178 -20.72 12.33 8.14
N ASP A 179 -21.34 13.35 8.75
CA ASP A 179 -20.80 14.07 9.91
C ASP A 179 -20.78 13.25 11.23
N SER A 180 -21.52 12.13 11.32
CA SER A 180 -21.63 11.33 12.55
C SER A 180 -20.62 10.18 12.67
N PHE A 181 -19.76 9.95 11.67
CA PHE A 181 -18.84 8.82 11.65
C PHE A 181 -17.39 9.26 11.62
N ASN A 182 -16.61 8.83 12.60
CA ASN A 182 -15.17 9.07 12.67
C ASN A 182 -14.44 7.76 12.36
N TRP A 183 -14.35 7.37 11.08
CA TRP A 183 -13.41 6.31 10.71
C TRP A 183 -11.98 6.86 10.77
N ASN A 184 -11.46 6.89 11.98
CA ASN A 184 -10.10 7.35 12.24
C ASN A 184 -9.17 6.15 12.09
N LEU A 185 -8.74 5.87 10.86
CA LEU A 185 -7.61 4.96 10.69
C LEU A 185 -6.35 5.73 11.12
N LYS A 186 -5.89 5.47 12.35
CA LYS A 186 -4.64 6.00 12.87
C LYS A 186 -3.47 5.33 12.14
N LEU A 187 -3.21 5.79 10.92
CA LEU A 187 -2.19 5.24 10.03
C LEU A 187 -0.79 5.71 10.41
N ILE A 188 -0.65 6.96 10.85
CA ILE A 188 0.65 7.57 11.14
C ILE A 188 0.60 8.19 12.55
N GLN A 189 1.42 7.62 13.43
CA GLN A 189 1.66 8.18 14.77
C GLN A 189 2.38 9.53 14.64
N ASN A 190 2.08 10.46 15.55
CA ASN A 190 2.64 11.82 15.58
C ASN A 190 4.17 11.84 15.42
N ASP A 191 4.89 10.97 16.13
CA ASP A 191 6.35 10.86 16.11
C ASP A 191 6.91 10.38 14.76
N ALA A 192 6.14 9.58 14.01
CA ALA A 192 6.52 9.07 12.70
C ALA A 192 6.24 10.06 11.56
N LEU A 193 5.31 11.01 11.74
CA LEU A 193 4.82 11.89 10.68
C LEU A 193 5.94 12.69 9.98
N PRO A 194 6.89 13.35 10.68
CA PRO A 194 7.98 14.07 10.01
C PRO A 194 8.89 13.15 9.21
N THR A 195 9.06 11.90 9.64
CA THR A 195 9.89 10.90 8.95
C THR A 195 9.18 10.41 7.69
N VAL A 196 7.88 10.10 7.78
CA VAL A 196 7.06 9.68 6.63
C VAL A 196 7.01 10.79 5.58
N GLN A 197 6.79 12.05 5.99
CA GLN A 197 6.79 13.19 5.07
C GLN A 197 8.15 13.34 4.34
N LYS A 198 9.28 13.22 5.06
CA LYS A 198 10.61 13.25 4.44
C LYS A 198 10.81 12.13 3.41
N ILE A 199 10.38 10.91 3.75
CA ILE A 199 10.46 9.76 2.84
C ILE A 199 9.58 10.01 1.62
N TYR A 200 8.34 10.47 1.82
CA TYR A 200 7.40 10.80 0.74
C TYR A 200 8.02 11.81 -0.22
N LEU A 201 8.48 12.95 0.28
CA LEU A 201 9.10 14.00 -0.55
C LEU A 201 10.38 13.52 -1.25
N ALA A 202 11.18 12.67 -0.59
CA ALA A 202 12.36 12.08 -1.21
C ALA A 202 12.00 11.09 -2.33
N VAL A 203 10.98 10.25 -2.13
CA VAL A 203 10.50 9.30 -3.14
C VAL A 203 9.85 10.04 -4.31
N ASP A 204 9.03 11.04 -4.04
CA ASP A 204 8.38 11.84 -5.07
C ASP A 204 9.40 12.60 -5.94
N SER A 205 10.38 13.26 -5.30
CA SER A 205 11.36 14.08 -6.02
C SER A 205 12.49 13.25 -6.68
N ILE A 206 13.05 12.26 -5.97
CA ILE A 206 14.25 11.52 -6.41
C ILE A 206 13.87 10.16 -7.02
N GLY A 207 12.75 9.57 -6.62
CA GLY A 207 12.35 8.22 -7.04
C GLY A 207 12.32 7.99 -8.55
N PRO A 208 11.73 8.90 -9.36
CA PRO A 208 11.76 8.76 -10.82
C PRO A 208 13.17 8.72 -11.40
N TRP A 209 14.14 9.36 -10.74
CA TRP A 209 15.52 9.48 -11.21
C TRP A 209 16.47 8.45 -10.61
N ALA A 210 16.13 7.86 -9.46
CA ALA A 210 17.00 7.02 -8.67
C ALA A 210 17.59 5.85 -9.48
N ILE A 211 16.75 5.20 -10.31
CA ILE A 211 17.19 4.08 -11.15
C ILE A 211 18.21 4.52 -12.22
N TYR A 212 18.02 5.69 -12.82
CA TYR A 212 18.89 6.21 -13.87
C TYR A 212 20.23 6.66 -13.31
N LEU A 213 20.21 7.31 -12.15
CA LEU A 213 21.43 7.68 -11.41
C LEU A 213 22.22 6.44 -11.01
N ASN A 214 21.54 5.42 -10.47
CA ASN A 214 22.20 4.16 -10.10
C ASN A 214 22.79 3.44 -11.32
N ALA A 215 22.04 3.38 -12.42
CA ALA A 215 22.52 2.80 -13.68
C ALA A 215 23.74 3.55 -14.23
N ALA A 216 23.75 4.89 -14.15
CA ALA A 216 24.90 5.69 -14.55
C ALA A 216 26.16 5.37 -13.74
N VAL A 217 26.03 5.22 -12.41
CA VAL A 217 27.15 4.82 -11.53
C VAL A 217 27.63 3.41 -11.87
N PHE A 218 26.72 2.47 -12.12
CA PHE A 218 27.08 1.12 -12.53
C PHE A 218 27.85 1.13 -13.85
N ILE A 219 27.34 1.81 -14.87
CA ILE A 219 27.96 1.93 -16.20
C ILE A 219 29.33 2.60 -16.10
N ALA A 220 29.46 3.69 -15.34
CA ALA A 220 30.74 4.36 -15.13
C ALA A 220 31.78 3.41 -14.50
N GLY A 221 31.34 2.62 -13.50
CA GLY A 221 32.15 1.56 -12.91
C GLY A 221 32.64 0.53 -13.93
N ILE A 222 31.76 0.09 -14.83
CA ILE A 222 32.10 -0.84 -15.91
C ILE A 222 33.05 -0.22 -16.94
N LEU A 223 32.85 1.03 -17.35
CA LEU A 223 33.71 1.73 -18.31
C LEU A 223 35.15 1.90 -17.78
N LEU A 224 35.31 2.09 -16.47
CA LEU A 224 36.62 2.18 -15.84
C LEU A 224 37.42 0.87 -15.93
N ALA A 225 36.76 -0.28 -15.73
CA ALA A 225 37.35 -1.61 -15.87
C ALA A 225 36.32 -2.68 -16.34
N PRO A 226 36.19 -2.90 -17.67
CA PRO A 226 35.15 -3.76 -18.25
C PRO A 226 35.14 -5.21 -17.78
N LYS A 227 36.27 -5.71 -17.28
CA LYS A 227 36.39 -7.07 -16.73
C LYS A 227 35.47 -7.35 -15.53
N TYR A 228 34.94 -6.32 -14.88
CA TYR A 228 34.03 -6.47 -13.74
C TYR A 228 32.56 -6.62 -14.14
N LEU A 229 32.21 -6.49 -15.43
CA LEU A 229 30.83 -6.56 -15.92
C LEU A 229 30.09 -7.83 -15.46
N ALA A 230 30.64 -9.02 -15.76
CA ALA A 230 30.00 -10.28 -15.39
C ALA A 230 29.76 -10.38 -13.87
N ARG A 231 30.77 -10.00 -13.07
CA ARG A 231 30.66 -10.06 -11.60
C ARG A 231 29.66 -9.04 -11.06
N GLY A 232 29.66 -7.82 -11.60
CA GLY A 232 28.71 -6.77 -11.20
C GLY A 232 27.27 -7.17 -11.49
N LEU A 233 26.99 -7.76 -12.66
CA LEU A 233 25.67 -8.25 -13.02
C LEU A 233 25.22 -9.44 -12.16
N LEU A 234 26.12 -10.38 -11.85
CA LEU A 234 25.81 -11.48 -10.94
C LEU A 234 25.53 -11.00 -9.52
N TRP A 235 26.30 -10.04 -9.01
CA TRP A 235 26.04 -9.43 -7.70
C TRP A 235 24.76 -8.60 -7.66
N LEU A 236 24.42 -7.92 -8.76
CA LEU A 236 23.14 -7.25 -8.93
C LEU A 236 21.97 -8.25 -8.85
N ALA A 237 22.11 -9.41 -9.49
CA ALA A 237 21.13 -10.48 -9.42
C ALA A 237 20.95 -11.00 -7.99
N VAL A 238 22.06 -11.20 -7.27
CA VAL A 238 22.04 -11.61 -5.86
C VAL A 238 21.37 -10.55 -4.99
N ALA A 239 21.75 -9.28 -5.13
CA ALA A 239 21.21 -8.19 -4.31
C ALA A 239 19.68 -8.05 -4.49
N THR A 240 19.21 -8.02 -5.73
CA THR A 240 17.77 -7.91 -6.03
C THR A 240 16.99 -9.18 -5.68
N GLY A 241 17.59 -10.37 -5.86
CA GLY A 241 17.01 -11.64 -5.41
C GLY A 241 16.86 -11.73 -3.89
N LEU A 242 17.87 -11.27 -3.14
CA LEU A 242 17.78 -11.18 -1.68
C LEU A 242 16.74 -10.16 -1.23
N SER A 243 16.60 -9.04 -1.93
CA SER A 243 15.54 -8.05 -1.64
C SER A 243 14.15 -8.59 -1.90
N PHE A 244 13.95 -9.40 -2.96
CA PHE A 244 12.69 -10.13 -3.18
C PHE A 244 12.38 -11.07 -2.02
N ILE A 245 13.36 -11.86 -1.57
CA ILE A 245 13.17 -12.79 -0.44
C ILE A 245 12.81 -12.00 0.82
N ALA A 246 13.58 -10.97 1.15
CA ALA A 246 13.33 -10.13 2.32
C ALA A 246 11.92 -9.50 2.29
N LEU A 247 11.49 -9.00 1.12
CA LEU A 247 10.15 -8.45 0.92
C LEU A 247 9.06 -9.51 1.16
N LYS A 248 9.25 -10.75 0.73
CA LYS A 248 8.22 -11.80 0.90
C LYS A 248 8.24 -12.51 2.24
N THR A 249 9.30 -12.38 3.05
CA THR A 249 9.42 -13.16 4.29
C THR A 249 9.65 -12.34 5.56
N LEU A 250 10.41 -11.23 5.51
CA LEU A 250 10.83 -10.51 6.72
C LEU A 250 9.94 -9.31 7.03
N ILE A 251 9.43 -8.66 5.98
CA ILE A 251 8.67 -7.42 6.07
C ILE A 251 7.17 -7.64 6.39
N PRO A 252 6.47 -8.70 5.92
CA PRO A 252 5.03 -8.87 6.17
C PRO A 252 4.67 -8.86 7.66
N ASP A 253 5.38 -9.66 8.47
CA ASP A 253 5.11 -9.79 9.91
C ASP A 253 5.31 -8.45 10.64
N PHE A 254 6.38 -7.71 10.28
CA PHE A 254 6.66 -6.40 10.85
C PHE A 254 5.52 -5.39 10.56
N ILE A 255 5.01 -5.39 9.33
CA ILE A 255 3.91 -4.50 8.91
C ILE A 255 2.61 -4.90 9.59
N GLN A 256 2.31 -6.19 9.66
CA GLN A 256 1.12 -6.70 10.33
C GLN A 256 1.09 -6.31 11.81
N GLU A 257 2.17 -6.55 12.54
CA GLU A 257 2.25 -6.27 13.99
C GLU A 257 2.21 -4.77 14.31
N ARG A 258 2.81 -3.93 13.46
CA ARG A 258 3.00 -2.49 13.75
C ARG A 258 1.93 -1.59 13.17
N LEU A 259 1.41 -1.91 11.98
CA LEU A 259 0.54 -1.01 11.20
C LEU A 259 -0.88 -1.55 11.04
N LEU A 260 -1.08 -2.87 11.04
CA LEU A 260 -2.36 -3.52 10.75
C LEU A 260 -2.86 -4.39 11.91
N SER A 261 -2.44 -4.11 13.14
CA SER A 261 -2.78 -4.89 14.34
C SER A 261 -4.29 -4.94 14.65
N ASN A 262 -5.06 -3.97 14.13
CA ASN A 262 -6.52 -3.89 14.30
C ASN A 262 -7.30 -4.64 13.22
N VAL A 263 -6.62 -5.26 12.25
CA VAL A 263 -7.22 -5.98 11.13
C VAL A 263 -6.91 -7.48 11.28
N ASN A 264 -7.79 -8.35 10.76
CA ASN A 264 -7.49 -9.79 10.75
C ASN A 264 -6.21 -10.08 9.94
N ALA A 265 -5.56 -11.21 10.25
CA ALA A 265 -4.28 -11.55 9.64
C ALA A 265 -4.37 -11.72 8.11
N ASP A 266 -5.49 -12.27 7.62
CA ASP A 266 -5.69 -12.58 6.21
C ASP A 266 -5.84 -11.30 5.37
N LEU A 267 -6.65 -10.33 5.82
CA LEU A 267 -6.78 -9.03 5.14
C LEU A 267 -5.49 -8.22 5.24
N ALA A 268 -4.80 -8.25 6.39
CA ALA A 268 -3.52 -7.58 6.52
C ALA A 268 -2.50 -8.11 5.50
N ARG A 269 -2.47 -9.44 5.31
CA ARG A 269 -1.64 -10.10 4.31
C ARG A 269 -2.07 -9.76 2.88
N ALA A 270 -3.38 -9.74 2.60
CA ALA A 270 -3.90 -9.38 1.29
C ALA A 270 -3.54 -7.94 0.90
N ILE A 271 -3.68 -6.98 1.83
CA ILE A 271 -3.26 -5.59 1.64
C ILE A 271 -1.75 -5.51 1.37
N TYR A 272 -0.95 -6.20 2.20
CA TYR A 272 0.50 -6.23 2.04
C TYR A 272 0.92 -6.80 0.68
N ASP A 273 0.36 -7.93 0.30
CA ASP A 273 0.67 -8.58 -0.97
C ASP A 273 0.23 -7.70 -2.15
N GLN A 274 -0.92 -7.05 -2.06
CA GLN A 274 -1.40 -6.12 -3.09
C GLN A 274 -0.44 -4.93 -3.27
N ILE A 275 0.00 -4.31 -2.18
CA ILE A 275 0.98 -3.22 -2.20
C ILE A 275 2.30 -3.70 -2.78
N THR A 276 2.80 -4.87 -2.36
CA THR A 276 4.17 -5.29 -2.69
C THR A 276 4.30 -6.09 -3.97
N ASN A 277 3.20 -6.53 -4.60
CA ASN A 277 3.24 -7.39 -5.79
C ASN A 277 4.02 -6.77 -6.95
N GLY A 278 3.79 -5.48 -7.24
CA GLY A 278 4.50 -4.77 -8.30
C GLY A 278 6.01 -4.64 -8.03
N LEU A 279 6.39 -4.37 -6.78
CA LEU A 279 7.78 -4.26 -6.36
C LEU A 279 8.48 -5.63 -6.40
N SER A 280 7.78 -6.67 -5.94
CA SER A 280 8.25 -8.06 -5.96
C SER A 280 8.54 -8.52 -7.40
N THR A 281 7.64 -8.19 -8.33
CA THR A 281 7.83 -8.43 -9.77
C THR A 281 9.06 -7.70 -10.31
N SER A 282 9.26 -6.44 -9.93
CA SER A 282 10.41 -5.65 -10.37
C SER A 282 11.74 -6.25 -9.89
N PHE A 283 11.79 -6.74 -8.65
CA PHE A 283 12.98 -7.40 -8.11
C PHE A 283 13.30 -8.71 -8.81
N ILE A 284 12.31 -9.59 -9.00
CA ILE A 284 12.57 -10.89 -9.62
C ILE A 284 12.94 -10.77 -11.11
N VAL A 285 12.28 -9.87 -11.85
CA VAL A 285 12.64 -9.58 -13.26
C VAL A 285 14.06 -9.06 -13.35
N THR A 286 14.44 -8.10 -12.49
CA THR A 286 15.80 -7.57 -12.47
C THR A 286 16.82 -8.65 -12.12
N ALA A 287 16.51 -9.51 -11.13
CA ALA A 287 17.40 -10.58 -10.72
C ALA A 287 17.66 -11.58 -11.85
N VAL A 288 16.61 -12.02 -12.55
CA VAL A 288 16.71 -12.96 -13.67
C VAL A 288 17.46 -12.33 -14.84
N VAL A 289 17.12 -11.12 -15.25
CA VAL A 289 17.78 -10.43 -16.36
C VAL A 289 19.26 -10.21 -16.06
N ALA A 290 19.59 -9.73 -14.86
CA ALA A 290 20.96 -9.50 -14.44
C ALA A 290 21.76 -10.82 -14.39
N ALA A 291 21.16 -11.92 -13.93
CA ALA A 291 21.81 -13.23 -13.94
C ALA A 291 22.11 -13.71 -15.37
N LEU A 292 21.12 -13.64 -16.28
CA LEU A 292 21.28 -14.04 -17.68
C LEU A 292 22.37 -13.24 -18.39
N LEU A 293 22.34 -11.90 -18.27
CA LEU A 293 23.36 -11.02 -18.85
C LEU A 293 24.74 -11.26 -18.21
N GLY A 294 24.77 -11.49 -16.90
CA GLY A 294 25.98 -11.82 -16.15
C GLY A 294 26.66 -13.07 -16.72
N VAL A 295 25.91 -14.16 -16.88
CA VAL A 295 26.41 -15.42 -17.47
C VAL A 295 26.83 -15.24 -18.93
N ALA A 296 26.02 -14.58 -19.76
CA ALA A 296 26.31 -14.35 -21.17
C ALA A 296 27.57 -13.50 -21.41
N SER A 297 27.91 -12.62 -20.47
CA SER A 297 29.09 -11.75 -20.56
C SER A 297 30.42 -12.42 -20.20
N ILE A 298 30.40 -13.57 -19.50
CA ILE A 298 31.61 -14.33 -19.11
C ILE A 298 32.52 -14.66 -20.31
N PRO A 299 32.04 -15.29 -21.40
CA PRO A 299 32.88 -15.64 -22.54
C PRO A 299 33.44 -14.41 -23.27
N LEU A 300 32.68 -13.30 -23.33
CA LEU A 300 33.11 -12.05 -23.98
C LEU A 300 34.29 -11.41 -23.24
N ILE A 301 34.29 -11.47 -21.91
CA ILE A 301 35.39 -10.93 -21.08
C ILE A 301 36.63 -11.83 -21.19
N ARG A 302 36.47 -13.15 -21.21
CA ARG A 302 37.59 -14.11 -21.37
C ARG A 302 38.31 -13.99 -22.71
N LYS A 303 37.63 -13.58 -23.79
CA LYS A 303 38.28 -13.38 -25.11
C LYS A 303 39.08 -12.07 -25.20
N ARG A 304 38.87 -11.12 -24.29
CA ARG A 304 39.43 -9.76 -24.36
C ARG A 304 40.66 -9.55 -23.45
N TYR A 305 40.97 -10.52 -22.57
CA TYR A 305 42.04 -10.47 -21.57
C TYR A 305 42.71 -11.84 -21.44
#